data_AF-A0A1F9M3L4-F1
#
_entry.id   AF-A0A1F9M3L4-F1
#
_cell.length_a   1.000
_cell.length_b   1.000
_cell.length_c   1.000
_cell.angle_alpha   90.00
_cell.angle_beta   90.00
_cell.angle_gamma   90.00
#
_symmetry.space_group_name_H-M   'P 1'
#
loop_
_entity.id
_entity.type
_entity.pdbx_description
1 polymer ?
#
loop_
_entity_poly.entity_id
_entity_poly.type
_entity_poly.pdbx_seq_one_letter_code
_entity_poly.pdbx_strand_id
1 'polypeptide(L)'
;MVLKEKHKWTFAPRFRRQAFGWRSQPAIQRVEEAVAEIKAVARQNPVLGAEGAVLFLGKVSSALEQVDSSSGAIGSAVNYAIATLVPIIAKAPVDEATRSGWLDRLWKAVEEDDIPYIEMLPEYWGQLCHTPELASRWADELIHPVRYTWSQDKKAGGGYFKGTSACMSALCTAGRYSEVLSLLELAPYKFWHYRQWGVKALIAMGKRAEALRYAEESRGINEPVAAIATACEEILLDSGLGEEAYQRYAIEANQKTTYLATFRAIAKKYPHKTASEILTDLVVSTPGQEGKWFAAAKSVGLYTEAVELANRTPCDPKTLIRAARDMKGKEPLFAVEAGVAALRWLIAGYGYEITSLDVRD
;
A
#
# COMPACT_ATOMS: atom_id res chain seq x y z
N MET A 1 -3.00 18.54 46.08
CA MET A 1 -2.72 18.26 44.65
C MET A 1 -2.66 16.75 44.51
N VAL A 2 -3.74 16.11 44.06
CA VAL A 2 -3.76 14.65 43.91
C VAL A 2 -2.90 14.31 42.69
N LEU A 3 -1.78 13.62 42.90
CA LEU A 3 -0.98 13.03 41.83
C LEU A 3 -1.91 12.11 41.03
N LYS A 4 -2.26 12.52 39.81
CA LYS A 4 -3.00 11.66 38.87
C LYS A 4 -2.09 10.45 38.61
N GLU A 5 -2.50 9.26 39.05
CA GLU A 5 -1.73 8.05 38.78
C GLU A 5 -1.53 7.92 37.27
N LYS A 6 -0.26 7.87 36.85
CA LYS A 6 0.10 7.73 35.46
C LYS A 6 -0.37 6.36 34.98
N HIS A 7 -1.22 6.32 33.96
CA HIS A 7 -1.72 5.05 33.41
C HIS A 7 -0.55 4.12 33.06
N LYS A 8 -0.63 2.87 33.54
CA LYS A 8 0.44 1.89 33.37
C LYS A 8 0.16 1.03 32.14
N TRP A 9 0.80 1.39 31.03
CA TRP A 9 0.78 0.61 29.79
C TRP A 9 1.47 -0.75 29.96
N THR A 10 0.76 -1.82 29.61
CA THR A 10 1.28 -3.19 29.65
C THR A 10 2.34 -3.42 28.59
N PHE A 11 2.17 -2.83 27.39
CA PHE A 11 3.16 -2.94 26.33
C PHE A 11 4.48 -2.22 26.67
N ALA A 12 4.44 -1.07 27.33
CA ALA A 12 5.60 -0.18 27.47
C ALA A 12 6.89 -0.83 28.03
N PRO A 13 6.86 -1.67 29.09
CA PRO A 13 8.03 -2.38 29.58
C PRO A 13 8.55 -3.49 28.65
N ARG A 14 7.74 -3.96 27.70
CA ARG A 14 8.11 -5.00 26.72
C ARG A 14 8.92 -4.41 25.57
N PHE A 15 8.67 -3.15 25.19
CA PHE A 15 9.40 -2.44 24.12
C PHE A 15 10.62 -1.69 24.67
N ARG A 16 11.52 -2.38 25.37
CA ARG A 16 12.85 -1.85 25.71
C ARG A 16 13.77 -1.98 24.49
N ARG A 17 14.86 -1.20 24.43
CA ARG A 17 15.83 -1.30 23.35
C ARG A 17 16.31 -2.76 23.20
N GLN A 18 16.30 -3.27 21.97
CA GLN A 18 16.74 -4.63 21.61
C GLN A 18 16.01 -5.76 22.36
N ALA A 19 14.74 -5.58 22.73
CA ALA A 19 14.02 -6.52 23.60
C ALA A 19 13.68 -7.89 23.00
N PHE A 20 13.66 -8.04 21.68
CA PHE A 20 13.09 -9.24 21.01
C PHE A 20 14.11 -10.23 20.44
N GLY A 21 15.40 -9.88 20.38
CA GLY A 21 16.40 -10.68 19.68
C GLY A 21 16.06 -10.84 18.19
N TRP A 22 16.52 -11.92 17.55
CA TRP A 22 16.42 -12.10 16.09
C TRP A 22 15.05 -12.61 15.58
N ARG A 23 14.21 -13.19 16.45
CA ARG A 23 12.96 -13.82 16.00
C ARG A 23 11.86 -12.80 15.74
N SER A 24 11.31 -12.80 14.52
CA SER A 24 10.25 -11.87 14.10
C SER A 24 8.87 -12.17 14.68
N GLN A 25 8.47 -13.45 14.76
CA GLN A 25 7.12 -13.83 15.21
C GLN A 25 6.74 -13.31 16.61
N PRO A 26 7.57 -13.48 17.66
CA PRO A 26 7.28 -12.90 18.98
C PRO A 26 7.18 -11.37 18.95
N ALA A 27 7.99 -10.70 18.13
CA ALA A 27 7.96 -9.25 18.01
C ALA A 27 6.66 -8.77 17.35
N ILE A 28 6.21 -9.44 16.28
CA ILE A 28 4.94 -9.17 15.59
C ILE A 28 3.77 -9.28 16.55
N GLN A 29 3.68 -10.39 17.31
CA GLN A 29 2.61 -10.58 18.30
C GLN A 29 2.56 -9.43 19.32
N ARG A 30 3.72 -8.93 19.74
CA ARG A 30 3.81 -7.86 20.75
C ARG A 30 3.41 -6.49 20.18
N VAL A 31 3.69 -6.25 18.90
CA VAL A 31 3.20 -5.06 18.18
C VAL A 31 1.67 -5.09 18.11
N GLU A 32 1.08 -6.23 17.74
CA GLU A 32 -0.37 -6.40 17.67
C GLU A 32 -1.05 -6.22 19.02
N GLU A 33 -0.49 -6.81 20.09
CA GLU A 33 -0.97 -6.64 21.46
C GLU A 33 -0.95 -5.16 21.91
N ALA A 34 0.13 -4.43 21.61
CA ALA A 34 0.25 -3.01 21.94
C ALA A 34 -0.82 -2.17 21.22
N VAL A 35 -1.01 -2.41 19.93
CA VAL A 35 -2.05 -1.73 19.13
C VAL A 35 -3.44 -2.05 19.67
N ALA A 36 -3.71 -3.30 20.04
CA ALA A 36 -4.99 -3.71 20.62
C ALA A 36 -5.26 -3.02 21.97
N GLU A 37 -4.26 -2.96 22.86
CA GLU A 37 -4.31 -2.25 24.14
C GLU A 37 -4.61 -0.77 23.94
N ILE A 38 -3.86 -0.09 23.06
CA ILE A 38 -4.04 1.34 22.76
C ILE A 38 -5.44 1.62 22.21
N LYS A 39 -5.92 0.80 21.27
CA LYS A 39 -7.27 0.94 20.70
C LYS A 39 -8.36 0.79 21.78
N ALA A 40 -8.19 -0.16 22.71
CA ALA A 40 -9.15 -0.37 23.78
C ALA A 40 -9.23 0.86 24.69
N VAL A 41 -8.09 1.43 25.07
CA VAL A 41 -8.02 2.64 25.90
C VAL A 41 -8.56 3.86 25.14
N ALA A 42 -8.20 4.03 23.87
CA ALA A 42 -8.62 5.15 23.02
C ALA A 42 -10.15 5.26 22.88
N ARG A 43 -10.88 4.14 22.93
CA ARG A 43 -12.35 4.13 22.90
C ARG A 43 -12.98 4.80 24.11
N GLN A 44 -12.33 4.74 25.27
CA GLN A 44 -12.84 5.30 26.52
C GLN A 44 -12.22 6.68 26.81
N ASN A 45 -10.93 6.83 26.50
CA ASN A 45 -10.19 8.06 26.71
C ASN A 45 -9.29 8.31 25.48
N PRO A 46 -9.77 9.10 24.50
CA PRO A 46 -9.04 9.37 23.26
C PRO A 46 -7.67 10.02 23.48
N VAL A 47 -7.56 10.95 24.44
CA VAL A 47 -6.30 11.64 24.76
C VAL A 47 -5.29 10.65 25.31
N LEU A 48 -5.68 9.83 26.28
CA LEU A 48 -4.80 8.81 26.84
C LEU A 48 -4.40 7.77 25.78
N GLY A 49 -5.34 7.34 24.94
CA GLY A 49 -5.05 6.45 23.81
C GLY A 49 -3.99 7.03 22.87
N ALA A 50 -4.08 8.32 22.55
CA ALA A 50 -3.09 9.00 21.74
C ALA A 50 -1.72 9.12 22.43
N GLU A 51 -1.69 9.39 23.75
CA GLU A 51 -0.44 9.35 24.51
C GLU A 51 0.23 7.97 24.46
N GLY A 52 -0.57 6.90 24.56
CA GLY A 52 -0.11 5.51 24.39
C GLY A 52 0.43 5.24 23.00
N ALA A 53 -0.25 5.73 21.96
CA ALA A 53 0.19 5.63 20.58
C ALA A 53 1.54 6.32 20.35
N VAL A 54 1.69 7.56 20.83
CA VAL A 54 2.96 8.32 20.76
C VAL A 54 4.07 7.59 21.51
N LEU A 55 3.76 7.06 22.70
CA LEU A 55 4.72 6.28 23.50
C LEU A 55 5.17 4.99 22.78
N PHE A 56 4.26 4.28 22.14
CA PHE A 56 4.57 3.07 21.39
C PHE A 56 5.44 3.36 20.17
N LEU A 57 5.03 4.32 19.33
CA LEU A 57 5.76 4.70 18.12
C LEU A 57 7.16 5.22 18.44
N GLY A 58 7.33 5.93 19.56
CA GLY A 58 8.64 6.38 20.03
C GLY A 58 9.55 5.26 20.58
N LYS A 59 9.05 4.03 20.74
CA LYS A 59 9.80 2.90 21.30
C LYS A 59 10.03 1.77 20.31
N VAL A 60 9.10 1.58 19.37
CA VAL A 60 9.00 0.36 18.56
C VAL A 60 10.28 0.10 17.76
N SER A 61 10.84 1.10 17.09
CA SER A 61 12.05 0.94 16.28
C SER A 61 13.23 0.39 17.10
N SER A 62 13.61 1.10 18.18
CA SER A 62 14.73 0.67 19.04
C SER A 62 14.53 -0.72 19.65
N ALA A 63 13.28 -1.14 19.88
CA ALA A 63 13.00 -2.46 20.42
C ALA A 63 13.20 -3.58 19.40
N LEU A 64 12.99 -3.28 18.11
CA LEU A 64 13.07 -4.21 16.98
C LEU A 64 14.45 -4.26 16.31
N GLU A 65 15.42 -3.47 16.79
CA GLU A 65 16.75 -3.30 16.17
C GLU A 65 17.48 -4.63 15.88
N GLN A 66 17.24 -5.69 16.66
CA GLN A 66 17.88 -7.00 16.47
C GLN A 66 17.03 -8.01 15.70
N VAL A 67 15.79 -7.67 15.35
CA VAL A 67 14.83 -8.58 14.71
C VAL A 67 15.21 -8.80 13.25
N ASP A 68 15.17 -10.05 12.80
CA ASP A 68 15.31 -10.37 11.38
C ASP A 68 14.09 -9.89 10.59
N SER A 69 14.32 -8.88 9.76
CA SER A 69 13.32 -8.23 8.91
C SER A 69 13.30 -8.74 7.47
N SER A 70 14.13 -9.74 7.11
CA SER A 70 14.30 -10.23 5.74
C SER A 70 12.99 -10.69 5.06
N SER A 71 12.06 -11.25 5.83
CA SER A 71 10.74 -11.66 5.33
C SER A 71 9.78 -10.50 5.04
N GLY A 72 10.09 -9.27 5.49
CA GLY A 72 9.20 -8.11 5.43
C GLY A 72 7.99 -8.16 6.38
N ALA A 73 7.76 -9.27 7.08
CA ALA A 73 6.58 -9.47 7.92
C ALA A 73 6.52 -8.51 9.12
N ILE A 74 7.65 -8.29 9.80
CA ILE A 74 7.72 -7.34 10.91
C ILE A 74 7.53 -5.90 10.45
N GLY A 75 8.13 -5.51 9.32
CA GLY A 75 7.92 -4.18 8.72
C GLY A 75 6.46 -3.95 8.36
N SER A 76 5.80 -4.96 7.77
CA SER A 76 4.36 -4.90 7.45
C SER A 76 3.51 -4.72 8.71
N ALA A 77 3.84 -5.41 9.81
CA ALA A 77 3.13 -5.26 11.09
C ALA A 77 3.29 -3.85 11.69
N VAL A 78 4.49 -3.26 11.62
CA VAL A 78 4.74 -1.90 12.11
C VAL A 78 4.05 -0.86 11.21
N ASN A 79 4.09 -1.01 9.89
CA ASN A 79 3.37 -0.14 8.95
C ASN A 79 1.86 -0.16 9.22
N TYR A 80 1.28 -1.33 9.49
CA TYR A 80 -0.12 -1.44 9.90
C TYR A 80 -0.39 -0.76 11.26
N ALA A 81 0.54 -0.89 12.22
CA ALA A 81 0.45 -0.19 13.49
C ALA A 81 0.46 1.33 13.31
N ILE A 82 1.36 1.88 12.48
CA ILE A 82 1.42 3.32 12.15
C ILE A 82 0.09 3.77 11.55
N ALA A 83 -0.38 3.12 10.48
CA ALA A 83 -1.63 3.45 9.80
C ALA A 83 -2.86 3.40 10.75
N THR A 84 -2.82 2.51 11.76
CA THR A 84 -3.87 2.39 12.77
C THR A 84 -3.80 3.46 13.85
N LEU A 85 -2.59 3.81 14.30
CA LEU A 85 -2.36 4.68 15.45
C LEU A 85 -2.36 6.16 15.08
N VAL A 86 -1.90 6.53 13.88
CA VAL A 86 -1.90 7.91 13.39
C VAL A 86 -3.29 8.56 13.51
N PRO A 87 -4.41 7.96 13.05
CA PRO A 87 -5.73 8.54 13.21
C PRO A 87 -6.16 8.71 14.68
N ILE A 88 -5.67 7.88 15.60
CA ILE A 88 -5.95 8.02 17.04
C ILE A 88 -5.26 9.27 17.58
N ILE A 89 -3.99 9.48 17.23
CA ILE A 89 -3.22 10.67 17.61
C ILE A 89 -3.84 11.94 17.00
N ALA A 90 -4.16 11.90 15.71
CA ALA A 90 -4.70 13.05 14.98
C ALA A 90 -6.08 13.48 15.50
N LYS A 91 -6.95 12.54 15.90
CA LYS A 91 -8.32 12.84 16.36
C LYS A 91 -8.42 13.17 17.86
N ALA A 92 -7.35 13.00 18.63
CA ALA A 92 -7.39 13.29 20.06
C ALA A 92 -7.62 14.80 20.30
N PRO A 93 -8.61 15.19 21.13
CA PRO A 93 -8.91 16.60 21.40
C PRO A 93 -7.94 17.15 22.45
N VAL A 94 -6.78 17.62 21.99
CA VAL A 94 -5.74 18.24 22.83
C VAL A 94 -5.40 19.63 22.34
N ASP A 95 -4.90 20.46 23.25
CA ASP A 95 -4.34 21.76 22.89
C ASP A 95 -3.07 21.61 22.03
N GLU A 96 -2.70 22.72 21.39
CA GLU A 96 -1.56 22.78 20.49
C GLU A 96 -0.23 22.46 21.19
N ALA A 97 -0.03 22.90 22.44
CA ALA A 97 1.22 22.66 23.16
C ALA A 97 1.42 21.17 23.45
N THR A 98 0.37 20.47 23.87
CA THR A 98 0.36 19.02 24.03
C THR A 98 0.67 18.33 22.71
N ARG A 99 0.04 18.76 21.60
CA ARG A 99 0.26 18.19 20.28
C ARG A 99 1.68 18.40 19.78
N SER A 100 2.23 19.61 19.90
CA SER A 100 3.62 19.91 19.53
C SER A 100 4.59 19.01 20.29
N GLY A 101 4.43 18.87 21.62
CA GLY A 101 5.27 17.97 22.41
C GLY A 101 5.10 16.48 22.06
N TRP A 102 4.01 16.08 21.39
CA TRP A 102 3.88 14.73 20.83
C TRP A 102 4.67 14.61 19.53
N LEU A 103 4.57 15.60 18.64
CA LEU A 103 5.30 15.64 17.37
C LEU A 103 6.80 15.69 17.60
N ASP A 104 7.30 16.49 18.55
CA ASP A 104 8.74 16.55 18.90
C ASP A 104 9.28 15.17 19.30
N ARG A 105 8.51 14.42 20.09
CA ARG A 105 8.89 13.07 20.54
C ARG A 105 8.87 12.07 19.39
N LEU A 106 7.90 12.16 18.50
CA LEU A 106 7.84 11.32 17.30
C LEU A 106 8.97 11.68 16.33
N TRP A 107 9.30 12.96 16.20
CA TRP A 107 10.34 13.44 15.29
C TRP A 107 11.70 12.93 15.74
N LYS A 108 11.98 13.04 17.05
CA LYS A 108 13.17 12.43 17.64
C LYS A 108 13.26 10.93 17.37
N ALA A 109 12.13 10.21 17.46
CA ALA A 109 12.12 8.78 17.14
C ALA A 109 12.44 8.50 15.66
N VAL A 110 11.95 9.34 14.74
CA VAL A 110 12.29 9.25 13.30
C VAL A 110 13.78 9.52 13.06
N GLU A 111 14.34 10.54 13.72
CA GLU A 111 15.77 10.86 13.63
C GLU A 111 16.63 9.67 14.10
N GLU A 112 16.25 9.05 15.22
CA GLU A 112 16.90 7.88 15.84
C GLU A 112 16.53 6.52 15.19
N ASP A 113 15.72 6.52 14.11
CA ASP A 113 15.30 5.30 13.40
C ASP A 113 16.42 4.76 12.50
N ASP A 114 17.45 4.14 13.10
CA ASP A 114 18.63 3.65 12.37
C ASP A 114 18.28 2.50 11.41
N ILE A 115 17.54 1.51 11.90
CA ILE A 115 16.87 0.51 11.06
C ILE A 115 15.47 1.03 10.80
N PRO A 116 15.06 1.27 9.53
CA PRO A 116 13.91 2.09 9.20
C PRO A 116 12.57 1.38 9.46
N TYR A 117 12.22 1.16 10.73
CA TYR A 117 10.97 0.51 11.11
C TYR A 117 9.79 1.49 11.12
N ILE A 118 10.05 2.78 11.31
CA ILE A 118 9.01 3.82 11.35
C ILE A 118 9.15 4.84 10.22
N GLU A 119 9.87 4.51 9.15
CA GLU A 119 10.09 5.37 7.97
C GLU A 119 8.80 5.83 7.27
N MET A 120 7.69 5.10 7.44
CA MET A 120 6.38 5.48 6.93
C MET A 120 5.70 6.58 7.77
N LEU A 121 6.08 6.74 9.05
CA LEU A 121 5.45 7.71 9.95
C LEU A 121 5.53 9.17 9.42
N PRO A 122 6.67 9.65 8.88
CA PRO A 122 6.76 10.93 8.17
C PRO A 122 5.73 11.17 7.07
N GLU A 123 5.20 10.14 6.39
CA GLU A 123 4.18 10.35 5.36
C GLU A 123 2.87 10.88 5.94
N TYR A 124 2.61 10.60 7.21
CA TYR A 124 1.42 11.04 7.93
C TYR A 124 1.61 12.36 8.71
N TRP A 125 2.75 13.04 8.55
CA TRP A 125 3.10 14.18 9.40
C TRP A 125 2.07 15.29 9.41
N GLY A 126 1.53 15.63 8.23
CA GLY A 126 0.45 16.60 8.09
C GLY A 126 -0.82 16.19 8.85
N GLN A 127 -1.20 14.91 8.78
CA GLN A 127 -2.33 14.38 9.55
C GLN A 127 -2.09 14.47 11.06
N LEU A 128 -0.86 14.20 11.53
CA LEU A 128 -0.49 14.29 12.94
C LEU A 128 -0.51 15.74 13.45
N CYS A 129 -0.17 16.71 12.59
CA CYS A 129 -0.28 18.14 12.90
C CYS A 129 -1.72 18.58 13.17
N HIS A 130 -2.72 17.91 12.59
CA HIS A 130 -4.16 18.18 12.75
C HIS A 130 -4.64 19.54 12.22
N THR A 131 -3.89 20.62 12.43
CA THR A 131 -4.22 21.98 11.99
C THR A 131 -3.26 22.47 10.89
N PRO A 132 -3.73 23.30 9.95
CA PRO A 132 -2.87 23.93 8.93
C PRO A 132 -1.74 24.77 9.54
N GLU A 133 -1.98 25.44 10.67
CA GLU A 133 -1.02 26.34 11.31
C GLU A 133 0.18 25.56 11.88
N LEU A 134 -0.09 24.47 12.60
CA LEU A 134 0.98 23.60 13.13
C LEU A 134 1.72 22.90 11.98
N ALA A 135 0.99 22.45 10.95
CA ALA A 135 1.60 21.90 9.75
C ALA A 135 2.52 22.91 9.04
N SER A 136 2.12 24.18 8.95
CA SER A 136 2.96 25.22 8.34
C SER A 136 4.26 25.43 9.11
N ARG A 137 4.22 25.44 10.46
CA ARG A 137 5.45 25.57 11.26
C ARG A 137 6.41 24.41 11.04
N TRP A 138 5.90 23.16 11.04
CA TRP A 138 6.72 22.00 10.72
C TRP A 138 7.27 22.04 9.29
N ALA A 139 6.50 22.55 8.33
CA ALA A 139 6.99 22.75 6.97
C ALA A 139 8.17 23.75 6.95
N ASP A 140 8.09 24.86 7.68
CA ASP A 140 9.17 25.85 7.75
C ASP A 140 10.46 25.28 8.38
N GLU A 141 10.34 24.42 9.37
CA GLU A 141 11.48 23.74 9.99
C GLU A 141 12.14 22.71 9.05
N LEU A 142 11.33 21.96 8.31
CA LEU A 142 11.80 20.82 7.50
C LEU A 142 12.22 21.22 6.07
N ILE A 143 11.74 22.34 5.54
CA ILE A 143 11.97 22.71 4.13
C ILE A 143 13.43 23.05 3.82
N HIS A 144 14.14 23.68 4.76
CA HIS A 144 15.54 24.06 4.55
C HIS A 144 16.47 22.85 4.39
N PRO A 145 16.42 21.83 5.26
CA PRO A 145 17.14 20.57 5.05
C PRO A 145 16.82 19.89 3.71
N VAL A 146 15.56 19.89 3.26
CA VAL A 146 15.18 19.32 1.96
C VAL A 146 15.81 20.09 0.82
N ARG A 147 15.70 21.44 0.81
CA ARG A 147 16.33 22.28 -0.21
C ARG A 147 17.84 22.09 -0.27
N TYR A 148 18.48 21.93 0.88
CA TYR A 148 19.91 21.70 0.97
C TYR A 148 20.29 20.35 0.36
N THR A 149 19.62 19.26 0.75
CA THR A 149 19.89 17.90 0.23
C THR A 149 19.54 17.72 -1.25
N TRP A 150 18.62 18.52 -1.78
CA TRP A 150 18.26 18.55 -3.20
C TRP A 150 19.01 19.62 -4.01
N SER A 151 19.88 20.41 -3.38
CA SER A 151 20.65 21.43 -4.08
C SER A 151 21.55 20.80 -5.15
N GLN A 152 21.62 21.46 -6.32
CA GLN A 152 22.57 21.08 -7.38
C GLN A 152 24.01 21.49 -7.05
N ASP A 153 24.22 22.26 -5.98
CA ASP A 153 25.57 22.59 -5.52
C ASP A 153 26.25 21.34 -4.96
N LYS A 154 27.22 20.82 -5.70
CA LYS A 154 28.04 19.67 -5.27
C LYS A 154 28.76 19.90 -3.94
N LYS A 155 28.98 21.16 -3.53
CA LYS A 155 29.57 21.52 -2.23
C LYS A 155 28.58 21.42 -1.07
N ALA A 156 27.27 21.44 -1.34
CA ALA A 156 26.24 21.22 -0.33
C ALA A 156 26.19 19.77 0.15
N GLY A 157 26.91 18.84 -0.50
CA GLY A 157 26.88 17.43 -0.16
C GLY A 157 25.55 16.80 -0.57
N GLY A 158 25.58 15.96 -1.60
CA GLY A 158 24.44 15.09 -1.89
C GLY A 158 24.12 14.22 -0.67
N GLY A 159 22.83 13.94 -0.44
CA GLY A 159 22.44 13.16 0.74
C GLY A 159 20.97 12.82 0.78
N TYR A 160 20.59 12.08 1.82
CA TYR A 160 19.22 11.71 2.13
C TYR A 160 18.79 12.41 3.40
N PHE A 161 17.59 13.00 3.40
CA PHE A 161 16.97 13.55 4.58
C PHE A 161 15.68 12.78 4.92
N LYS A 162 15.66 12.15 6.11
CA LYS A 162 14.51 11.37 6.62
C LYS A 162 13.22 12.20 6.67
N GLY A 163 13.31 13.52 6.82
CA GLY A 163 12.16 14.43 6.91
C GLY A 163 11.54 14.86 5.60
N THR A 164 12.01 14.35 4.47
CA THR A 164 11.48 14.77 3.16
C THR A 164 9.98 14.50 3.05
N SER A 165 9.52 13.30 3.42
CA SER A 165 8.08 12.97 3.43
C SER A 165 7.30 13.81 4.44
N ALA A 166 7.87 14.07 5.63
CA ALA A 166 7.24 14.92 6.64
C ALA A 166 7.06 16.36 6.17
N CYS A 167 8.07 16.93 5.51
CA CYS A 167 8.02 18.25 4.89
C CYS A 167 6.89 18.32 3.85
N MET A 168 6.83 17.36 2.93
CA MET A 168 5.80 17.34 1.88
C MET A 168 4.39 17.16 2.46
N SER A 169 4.24 16.27 3.43
CA SER A 169 2.97 16.03 4.12
C SER A 169 2.48 17.27 4.87
N ALA A 170 3.39 17.98 5.54
CA ALA A 170 3.13 19.23 6.25
C ALA A 170 2.75 20.37 5.30
N LEU A 171 3.51 20.58 4.22
CA LEU A 171 3.20 21.59 3.19
C LEU A 171 1.81 21.37 2.57
N CYS A 172 1.46 20.13 2.21
CA CYS A 172 0.14 19.80 1.67
C CYS A 172 -0.99 20.08 2.67
N THR A 173 -0.78 19.77 3.95
CA THR A 173 -1.80 20.01 4.99
C THR A 173 -1.97 21.49 5.30
N ALA A 174 -0.87 22.26 5.22
CA ALA A 174 -0.90 23.71 5.36
C ALA A 174 -1.50 24.43 4.14
N GLY A 175 -1.85 23.72 3.06
CA GLY A 175 -2.34 24.32 1.82
C GLY A 175 -1.26 25.03 0.99
N ARG A 176 0.01 24.82 1.30
CA ARG A 176 1.18 25.47 0.65
C ARG A 176 1.58 24.70 -0.61
N TYR A 177 0.62 24.47 -1.50
CA TYR A 177 0.75 23.60 -2.67
C TYR A 177 1.77 24.11 -3.71
N SER A 178 1.88 25.42 -3.89
CA SER A 178 2.88 26.03 -4.76
C SER A 178 4.30 25.69 -4.30
N GLU A 179 4.54 25.71 -2.99
CA GLU A 179 5.85 25.39 -2.42
C GLU A 179 6.19 23.91 -2.55
N VAL A 180 5.20 23.00 -2.50
CA VAL A 180 5.41 21.58 -2.84
C VAL A 180 5.95 21.44 -4.25
N LEU A 181 5.32 22.09 -5.24
CA LEU A 181 5.74 22.03 -6.64
C LEU A 181 7.12 22.65 -6.84
N SER A 182 7.38 23.83 -6.29
CA SER A 182 8.69 24.49 -6.37
C SER A 182 9.80 23.70 -5.66
N LEU A 183 9.49 22.97 -4.59
CA LEU A 183 10.45 22.10 -3.92
C LEU A 183 10.76 20.87 -4.79
N LEU A 184 9.76 20.27 -5.42
CA LEU A 184 9.93 19.13 -6.33
C LEU A 184 10.72 19.46 -7.59
N GLU A 185 10.72 20.72 -8.05
CA GLU A 185 11.59 21.18 -9.14
C GLU A 185 13.08 21.10 -8.79
N LEU A 186 13.42 21.16 -7.50
CA LEU A 186 14.80 20.99 -7.03
C LEU A 186 15.19 19.52 -6.89
N ALA A 187 14.23 18.58 -6.88
CA ALA A 187 14.51 17.18 -6.62
C ALA A 187 15.53 16.62 -7.63
N PRO A 188 16.58 15.92 -7.16
CA PRO A 188 17.64 15.42 -8.05
C PRO A 188 17.13 14.36 -9.03
N TYR A 189 16.04 13.67 -8.68
CA TYR A 189 15.41 12.63 -9.49
C TYR A 189 13.88 12.76 -9.44
N LYS A 190 13.23 12.34 -10.53
CA LYS A 190 11.76 12.35 -10.67
C LYS A 190 11.10 11.11 -10.05
N PHE A 191 11.53 10.70 -8.87
CA PHE A 191 10.97 9.51 -8.21
C PHE A 191 9.50 9.70 -7.85
N TRP A 192 8.69 8.67 -8.14
CA TRP A 192 7.26 8.67 -7.82
C TRP A 192 7.00 8.94 -6.34
N HIS A 193 7.85 8.43 -5.46
CA HIS A 193 7.79 8.64 -4.01
C HIS A 193 7.65 10.12 -3.61
N TYR A 194 8.31 11.02 -4.37
CA TYR A 194 8.17 12.46 -4.17
C TYR A 194 7.08 13.06 -5.06
N ARG A 195 7.00 12.64 -6.34
CA ARG A 195 6.04 13.21 -7.29
C ARG A 195 4.58 12.98 -6.92
N GLN A 196 4.25 11.93 -6.17
CA GLN A 196 2.89 11.74 -5.62
C GLN A 196 2.42 12.95 -4.79
N TRP A 197 3.32 13.69 -4.14
CA TRP A 197 2.97 14.91 -3.41
C TRP A 197 2.60 16.06 -4.34
N GLY A 198 3.29 16.17 -5.47
CA GLY A 198 2.94 17.11 -6.54
C GLY A 198 1.57 16.80 -7.16
N VAL A 199 1.26 15.52 -7.36
CA VAL A 199 -0.07 15.06 -7.78
C VAL A 199 -1.14 15.48 -6.77
N LYS A 200 -0.94 15.18 -5.48
CA LYS A 200 -1.86 15.59 -4.40
C LYS A 200 -2.06 17.11 -4.37
N ALA A 201 -0.98 17.88 -4.50
CA ALA A 201 -1.02 19.34 -4.55
C ALA A 201 -1.84 19.85 -5.76
N LEU A 202 -1.59 19.33 -6.95
CA LEU A 202 -2.33 19.72 -8.17
C LEU A 202 -3.82 19.38 -8.09
N ILE A 203 -4.18 18.22 -7.53
CA ILE A 203 -5.58 17.84 -7.30
C ILE A 203 -6.23 18.83 -6.31
N ALA A 204 -5.57 19.15 -5.20
CA ALA A 204 -6.09 20.10 -4.21
C ALA A 204 -6.26 21.52 -4.76
N MET A 205 -5.42 21.91 -5.73
CA MET A 205 -5.57 23.15 -6.49
C MET A 205 -6.65 23.10 -7.58
N GLY A 206 -7.38 21.99 -7.72
CA GLY A 206 -8.41 21.79 -8.75
C GLY A 206 -7.87 21.50 -10.16
N LYS A 207 -6.56 21.29 -10.31
CA LYS A 207 -5.87 21.12 -11.60
C LYS A 207 -5.74 19.65 -12.01
N ARG A 208 -6.85 18.94 -12.10
CA ARG A 208 -6.86 17.47 -12.34
C ARG A 208 -6.15 17.03 -13.62
N ALA A 209 -6.35 17.75 -14.74
CA ALA A 209 -5.68 17.45 -16.00
C ALA A 209 -4.15 17.61 -15.91
N GLU A 210 -3.69 18.64 -15.19
CA GLU A 210 -2.26 18.84 -14.94
C GLU A 210 -1.71 17.75 -14.01
N ALA A 211 -2.46 17.36 -12.99
CA ALA A 211 -2.12 16.25 -12.09
C ALA A 211 -1.94 14.93 -12.84
N LEU A 212 -2.86 14.62 -13.77
CA LEU A 212 -2.76 13.43 -14.61
C LEU A 212 -1.49 13.43 -15.46
N ARG A 213 -1.24 14.52 -16.20
CA ARG A 213 -0.01 14.67 -17.00
C ARG A 213 1.24 14.55 -16.13
N TYR A 214 1.24 15.20 -14.97
CA TYR A 214 2.35 15.18 -14.02
C TYR A 214 2.62 13.77 -13.48
N ALA A 215 1.57 12.98 -13.22
CA ALA A 215 1.69 11.59 -12.83
C ALA A 215 2.26 10.72 -13.97
N GLU A 216 1.75 10.87 -15.20
CA GLU A 216 2.22 10.12 -16.36
C GLU A 216 3.69 10.39 -16.71
N GLU A 217 4.15 11.62 -16.57
CA GLU A 217 5.56 12.00 -16.72
C GLU A 217 6.50 11.31 -15.71
N SER A 218 5.94 10.71 -14.66
CA SER A 218 6.70 9.96 -13.64
C SER A 218 6.92 8.50 -14.04
N ARG A 219 6.38 8.03 -15.17
CA ARG A 219 6.58 6.64 -15.61
C ARG A 219 8.01 6.41 -16.08
N GLY A 220 8.58 5.25 -15.73
CA GLY A 220 9.95 4.88 -16.09
C GLY A 220 10.30 3.46 -15.67
N ILE A 221 11.46 2.95 -16.13
CA ILE A 221 11.91 1.56 -15.93
C ILE A 221 12.03 1.18 -14.45
N ASN A 222 12.38 2.12 -13.58
CA ASN A 222 12.59 1.88 -12.14
C ASN A 222 11.46 2.44 -11.27
N GLU A 223 10.37 2.90 -11.86
CA GLU A 223 9.28 3.54 -11.14
C GLU A 223 8.17 2.53 -10.84
N PRO A 224 7.40 2.73 -9.75
CA PRO A 224 6.31 1.84 -9.39
C PRO A 224 5.12 2.07 -10.32
N VAL A 225 5.20 1.50 -11.53
CA VAL A 225 4.24 1.71 -12.63
C VAL A 225 2.79 1.47 -12.19
N ALA A 226 2.52 0.43 -11.39
CA ALA A 226 1.18 0.15 -10.86
C ALA A 226 0.66 1.25 -9.91
N ALA A 227 1.53 1.86 -9.10
CA ALA A 227 1.15 2.94 -8.19
C ALA A 227 0.85 4.24 -8.96
N ILE A 228 1.63 4.52 -10.01
CA ILE A 228 1.38 5.65 -10.92
C ILE A 228 0.04 5.43 -11.65
N ALA A 229 -0.19 4.24 -12.20
CA ALA A 229 -1.45 3.88 -12.86
C ALA A 229 -2.65 4.03 -11.93
N THR A 230 -2.52 3.60 -10.67
CA THR A 230 -3.57 3.77 -9.65
C THR A 230 -3.90 5.24 -9.44
N ALA A 231 -2.90 6.11 -9.30
CA ALA A 231 -3.13 7.54 -9.14
C ALA A 231 -3.78 8.16 -10.39
N CYS A 232 -3.33 7.79 -11.60
CA CYS A 232 -3.93 8.27 -12.83
C CYS A 232 -5.38 7.79 -13.00
N GLU A 233 -5.65 6.53 -12.66
CA GLU A 233 -6.98 5.93 -12.67
C GLU A 233 -7.92 6.68 -11.72
N GLU A 234 -7.50 6.92 -10.49
CA GLU A 234 -8.28 7.66 -9.49
C GLU A 234 -8.59 9.09 -9.95
N ILE A 235 -7.63 9.80 -10.54
CA ILE A 235 -7.85 11.16 -11.08
C ILE A 235 -8.95 11.16 -12.16
N LEU A 236 -8.93 10.19 -13.07
CA LEU A 236 -9.93 10.08 -14.15
C LEU A 236 -11.30 9.67 -13.61
N LEU A 237 -11.36 8.70 -12.70
CA LEU A 237 -12.59 8.27 -12.05
C LEU A 237 -13.26 9.42 -11.29
N ASP A 238 -12.50 10.17 -10.50
CA ASP A 238 -12.98 11.35 -9.76
C ASP A 238 -13.43 12.49 -10.69
N SER A 239 -12.96 12.48 -11.94
CA SER A 239 -13.37 13.42 -12.98
C SER A 239 -14.57 12.93 -13.81
N GLY A 240 -15.14 11.76 -13.48
CA GLY A 240 -16.24 11.15 -14.24
C GLY A 240 -15.83 10.54 -15.58
N LEU A 241 -14.53 10.42 -15.85
CA LEU A 241 -13.96 9.88 -17.08
C LEU A 241 -13.72 8.37 -16.97
N GLY A 242 -14.76 7.64 -16.55
CA GLY A 242 -14.66 6.22 -16.21
C GLY A 242 -14.24 5.32 -17.38
N GLU A 243 -14.69 5.63 -18.58
CA GLU A 243 -14.32 4.89 -19.80
C GLU A 243 -12.82 5.06 -20.12
N GLU A 244 -12.30 6.29 -20.03
CA GLU A 244 -10.89 6.57 -20.25
C GLU A 244 -10.01 5.93 -19.17
N ALA A 245 -10.44 5.99 -17.91
CA ALA A 245 -9.76 5.34 -16.78
C ALA A 245 -9.62 3.84 -17.02
N TYR A 246 -10.72 3.21 -17.49
CA TYR A 246 -10.74 1.80 -17.84
C TYR A 246 -9.73 1.47 -18.92
N GLN A 247 -9.83 2.15 -20.07
CA GLN A 247 -9.02 1.88 -21.26
C GLN A 247 -7.52 2.06 -21.00
N ARG A 248 -7.13 3.05 -20.19
CA ARG A 248 -5.71 3.41 -20.01
C ARG A 248 -5.05 2.73 -18.83
N TYR A 249 -5.78 2.51 -17.73
CA TYR A 249 -5.15 2.14 -16.46
C TYR A 249 -5.76 0.94 -15.75
N ALA A 250 -6.97 0.47 -16.11
CA ALA A 250 -7.65 -0.57 -15.32
C ALA A 250 -6.80 -1.82 -15.10
N ILE A 251 -6.10 -2.29 -16.14
CA ILE A 251 -5.28 -3.50 -16.04
C ILE A 251 -4.08 -3.28 -15.12
N GLU A 252 -3.31 -2.23 -15.38
CA GLU A 252 -2.06 -1.94 -14.66
C GLU A 252 -2.27 -1.53 -13.21
N ALA A 253 -3.30 -0.71 -12.94
CA ALA A 253 -3.65 -0.24 -11.60
C ALA A 253 -4.24 -1.35 -10.70
N ASN A 254 -4.89 -2.35 -11.28
CA ASN A 254 -5.63 -3.36 -10.52
C ASN A 254 -5.00 -4.76 -10.56
N GLN A 255 -3.75 -4.90 -11.01
CA GLN A 255 -3.02 -6.17 -10.93
C GLN A 255 -2.96 -6.68 -9.48
N LYS A 256 -3.27 -7.97 -9.31
CA LYS A 256 -3.19 -8.71 -8.05
C LYS A 256 -2.30 -9.94 -8.22
N THR A 257 -2.08 -10.66 -7.12
CA THR A 257 -1.26 -11.88 -7.09
C THR A 257 -1.79 -13.03 -7.94
N THR A 258 -3.08 -13.01 -8.29
CA THR A 258 -3.71 -14.01 -9.16
C THR A 258 -4.56 -13.37 -10.24
N TYR A 259 -4.65 -14.03 -11.40
CA TYR A 259 -5.47 -13.63 -12.54
C TYR A 259 -6.94 -13.44 -12.12
N LEU A 260 -7.51 -14.40 -11.39
CA LEU A 260 -8.88 -14.28 -10.87
C LEU A 260 -9.06 -13.06 -9.95
N ALA A 261 -8.09 -12.76 -9.08
CA ALA A 261 -8.18 -11.59 -8.21
C ALA A 261 -8.07 -10.27 -9.00
N THR A 262 -7.22 -10.20 -10.02
CA THR A 262 -7.13 -9.06 -10.95
C THR A 262 -8.46 -8.82 -11.65
N PHE A 263 -9.03 -9.88 -12.26
CA PHE A 263 -10.33 -9.79 -12.94
C PHE A 263 -11.43 -9.27 -11.99
N ARG A 264 -11.53 -9.84 -10.78
CA ARG A 264 -12.53 -9.42 -9.78
C ARG A 264 -12.33 -7.98 -9.31
N ALA A 265 -11.08 -7.53 -9.17
CA ALA A 265 -10.79 -6.15 -8.80
C ALA A 265 -11.29 -5.17 -9.86
N ILE A 266 -11.04 -5.46 -11.14
CA ILE A 266 -11.49 -4.64 -12.27
C ILE A 266 -13.01 -4.69 -12.39
N ALA A 267 -13.63 -5.88 -12.41
CA ALA A 267 -15.07 -6.03 -12.51
C ALA A 267 -15.84 -5.33 -11.37
N LYS A 268 -15.28 -5.33 -10.15
CA LYS A 268 -15.84 -4.59 -9.02
C LYS A 268 -15.74 -3.08 -9.21
N LYS A 269 -14.62 -2.58 -9.74
CA LYS A 269 -14.37 -1.14 -9.93
C LYS A 269 -15.11 -0.56 -11.13
N TYR A 270 -15.36 -1.37 -12.16
CA TYR A 270 -16.04 -0.99 -13.41
C TYR A 270 -17.32 -1.79 -13.64
N PRO A 271 -18.38 -1.57 -12.83
CA PRO A 271 -19.61 -2.36 -12.90
C PRO A 271 -20.44 -2.13 -14.18
N HIS A 272 -20.11 -1.10 -14.96
CA HIS A 272 -20.75 -0.81 -16.25
C HIS A 272 -20.14 -1.60 -17.42
N LYS A 273 -19.00 -2.27 -17.22
CA LYS A 273 -18.37 -3.16 -18.20
C LYS A 273 -18.87 -4.58 -18.01
N THR A 274 -19.11 -5.27 -19.12
CA THR A 274 -19.49 -6.69 -19.06
C THR A 274 -18.30 -7.56 -18.69
N ALA A 275 -18.58 -8.71 -18.06
CA ALA A 275 -17.53 -9.66 -17.71
C ALA A 275 -16.75 -10.18 -18.94
N SER A 276 -17.43 -10.28 -20.09
CA SER A 276 -16.83 -10.73 -21.35
C SER A 276 -15.85 -9.70 -21.90
N GLU A 277 -16.22 -8.40 -21.92
CA GLU A 277 -15.31 -7.31 -22.33
C GLU A 277 -14.05 -7.27 -21.46
N ILE A 278 -14.21 -7.31 -20.14
CA ILE A 278 -13.08 -7.27 -19.20
C ILE A 278 -12.14 -8.47 -19.41
N LEU A 279 -12.72 -9.66 -19.60
CA LEU A 279 -11.94 -10.87 -19.84
C LEU A 279 -11.16 -10.77 -21.15
N THR A 280 -11.80 -10.30 -22.23
CA THR A 280 -11.14 -10.15 -23.53
C THR A 280 -9.97 -9.17 -23.46
N ASP A 281 -10.15 -7.99 -22.83
CA ASP A 281 -9.07 -7.00 -22.68
C ASP A 281 -7.89 -7.54 -21.87
N LEU A 282 -8.19 -8.29 -20.80
CA LEU A 282 -7.17 -8.94 -19.97
C LEU A 282 -6.39 -10.00 -20.74
N VAL A 283 -7.07 -10.82 -21.55
CA VAL A 283 -6.45 -11.83 -22.40
C VAL A 283 -5.54 -11.17 -23.44
N VAL A 284 -6.00 -10.11 -24.09
CA VAL A 284 -5.21 -9.31 -25.05
C VAL A 284 -3.98 -8.70 -24.39
N SER A 285 -4.08 -8.26 -23.14
CA SER A 285 -2.96 -7.65 -22.40
C SER A 285 -1.84 -8.63 -22.01
N THR A 286 -2.11 -9.95 -22.06
CA THR A 286 -1.12 -10.97 -21.71
C THR A 286 -1.02 -12.07 -22.78
N PRO A 287 -0.51 -11.76 -23.99
CA PRO A 287 -0.34 -12.76 -25.05
C PRO A 287 0.50 -13.95 -24.58
N GLY A 288 0.08 -15.18 -24.92
CA GLY A 288 0.76 -16.40 -24.51
C GLY A 288 0.40 -16.89 -23.10
N GLN A 289 -0.50 -16.21 -22.39
CA GLN A 289 -0.93 -16.54 -21.03
C GLN A 289 -2.46 -16.67 -20.90
N GLU A 290 -3.16 -16.85 -22.01
CA GLU A 290 -4.62 -16.97 -22.10
C GLU A 290 -5.19 -18.02 -21.13
N GLY A 291 -4.56 -19.20 -21.03
CA GLY A 291 -4.97 -20.28 -20.12
C GLY A 291 -5.01 -19.88 -18.64
N LYS A 292 -4.24 -18.85 -18.23
CA LYS A 292 -4.26 -18.35 -16.85
C LYS A 292 -5.55 -17.61 -16.50
N TRP A 293 -6.31 -17.16 -17.51
CA TRP A 293 -7.61 -16.50 -17.33
C TRP A 293 -8.79 -17.49 -17.23
N PHE A 294 -8.56 -18.81 -17.39
CA PHE A 294 -9.60 -19.86 -17.27
C PHE A 294 -10.45 -19.72 -16.02
N ALA A 295 -9.82 -19.58 -14.85
CA ALA A 295 -10.52 -19.49 -13.57
C ALA A 295 -11.37 -18.22 -13.47
N ALA A 296 -10.95 -17.12 -14.10
CA ALA A 296 -11.72 -15.88 -14.17
C ALA A 296 -12.99 -16.10 -15.00
N ALA A 297 -12.86 -16.60 -16.23
CA ALA A 297 -13.98 -16.90 -17.13
C ALA A 297 -15.01 -17.86 -16.49
N LYS A 298 -14.55 -18.99 -15.93
CA LYS A 298 -15.41 -19.94 -15.20
C LYS A 298 -16.18 -19.27 -14.07
N SER A 299 -15.55 -18.36 -13.32
CA SER A 299 -16.14 -17.75 -12.12
C SER A 299 -17.36 -16.87 -12.41
N VAL A 300 -17.53 -16.44 -13.66
CA VAL A 300 -18.63 -15.58 -14.13
C VAL A 300 -19.56 -16.29 -15.13
N GLY A 301 -19.43 -17.62 -15.28
CA GLY A 301 -20.31 -18.42 -16.14
C GLY A 301 -19.96 -18.40 -17.64
N LEU A 302 -18.81 -17.83 -18.01
CA LEU A 302 -18.29 -17.81 -19.38
C LEU A 302 -17.59 -19.15 -19.68
N TYR A 303 -18.37 -20.24 -19.70
CA TYR A 303 -17.85 -21.61 -19.76
C TYR A 303 -17.21 -21.95 -21.10
N THR A 304 -17.79 -21.49 -22.20
CA THR A 304 -17.23 -21.67 -23.55
C THR A 304 -15.90 -20.94 -23.67
N GLU A 305 -15.84 -19.66 -23.30
CA GLU A 305 -14.60 -18.88 -23.33
C GLU A 305 -13.55 -19.49 -22.39
N ALA A 306 -13.96 -19.97 -21.20
CA ALA A 306 -13.04 -20.65 -20.29
C ALA A 306 -12.36 -21.85 -20.98
N VAL A 307 -13.13 -22.73 -21.62
CA VAL A 307 -12.60 -23.89 -22.35
C VAL A 307 -11.66 -23.46 -23.48
N GLU A 308 -12.03 -22.45 -24.26
CA GLU A 308 -11.17 -21.91 -25.32
C GLU A 308 -9.83 -21.41 -24.78
N LEU A 309 -9.86 -20.62 -23.69
CA LEU A 309 -8.66 -20.11 -23.04
C LEU A 309 -7.76 -21.23 -22.54
N ALA A 310 -8.34 -22.24 -21.86
CA ALA A 310 -7.61 -23.40 -21.36
C ALA A 310 -6.99 -24.24 -22.49
N ASN A 311 -7.56 -24.23 -23.69
CA ASN A 311 -7.05 -24.96 -24.84
C ASN A 311 -5.97 -24.20 -25.62
N ARG A 312 -5.94 -22.86 -25.54
CA ARG A 312 -4.99 -22.01 -26.29
C ARG A 312 -3.58 -22.03 -25.73
N THR A 313 -3.44 -21.89 -24.41
CA THR A 313 -2.13 -21.87 -23.74
C THR A 313 -2.18 -22.59 -22.39
N PRO A 314 -1.01 -22.92 -21.80
CA PRO A 314 -0.96 -23.75 -20.61
C PRO A 314 -1.81 -23.21 -19.47
N CYS A 315 -2.69 -24.07 -18.95
CA CYS A 315 -3.49 -23.83 -17.76
C CYS A 315 -3.11 -24.87 -16.70
N ASP A 316 -3.08 -24.46 -15.42
CA ASP A 316 -2.70 -25.36 -14.33
C ASP A 316 -3.64 -26.58 -14.27
N PRO A 317 -3.12 -27.81 -14.43
CA PRO A 317 -3.95 -29.02 -14.46
C PRO A 317 -4.80 -29.19 -13.20
N LYS A 318 -4.27 -28.86 -12.01
CA LYS A 318 -5.03 -28.97 -10.75
C LYS A 318 -6.24 -28.05 -10.73
N THR A 319 -6.12 -26.86 -11.30
CA THR A 319 -7.23 -25.91 -11.47
C THR A 319 -8.30 -26.47 -12.41
N LEU A 320 -7.89 -27.11 -13.52
CA LEU A 320 -8.81 -27.73 -14.48
C LEU A 320 -9.52 -28.97 -13.92
N ILE A 321 -8.79 -29.87 -13.25
CA ILE A 321 -9.34 -31.08 -12.59
C ILE A 321 -10.37 -30.68 -11.54
N ARG A 322 -10.02 -29.71 -10.68
CA ARG A 322 -10.96 -29.17 -9.69
C ARG A 322 -12.20 -28.60 -10.38
N ALA A 323 -12.03 -27.87 -11.48
CA ALA A 323 -13.17 -27.33 -12.22
C ALA A 323 -14.07 -28.40 -12.83
N ALA A 324 -13.50 -29.45 -13.42
CA ALA A 324 -14.26 -30.59 -13.93
C ALA A 324 -15.08 -31.26 -12.82
N ARG A 325 -14.43 -31.55 -11.68
CA ARG A 325 -15.06 -32.18 -10.52
C ARG A 325 -16.21 -31.34 -9.95
N ASP A 326 -16.00 -30.05 -9.78
CA ASP A 326 -17.00 -29.12 -9.21
C ASP A 326 -18.21 -28.92 -10.14
N MET A 327 -18.00 -29.02 -11.45
CA MET A 327 -19.02 -28.70 -12.46
C MET A 327 -19.74 -29.92 -13.03
N LYS A 328 -19.28 -31.15 -12.76
CA LYS A 328 -19.84 -32.39 -13.36
C LYS A 328 -21.36 -32.52 -13.30
N GLY A 329 -21.98 -32.03 -12.22
CA GLY A 329 -23.44 -32.10 -12.03
C GLY A 329 -24.21 -30.87 -12.50
N LYS A 330 -23.52 -29.75 -12.79
CA LYS A 330 -24.13 -28.47 -13.17
C LYS A 330 -23.96 -28.18 -14.66
N GLU A 331 -22.74 -28.38 -15.16
CA GLU A 331 -22.34 -28.14 -16.55
C GLU A 331 -21.50 -29.33 -17.05
N PRO A 332 -22.14 -30.46 -17.40
CA PRO A 332 -21.42 -31.70 -17.71
C PRO A 332 -20.49 -31.58 -18.92
N LEU A 333 -20.89 -30.85 -19.96
CA LEU A 333 -20.08 -30.64 -21.17
C LEU A 333 -18.81 -29.85 -20.84
N PHE A 334 -18.94 -28.74 -20.10
CA PHE A 334 -17.79 -27.97 -19.62
C PHE A 334 -16.86 -28.82 -18.75
N ALA A 335 -17.42 -29.68 -17.89
CA ALA A 335 -16.62 -30.53 -17.02
C ALA A 335 -15.76 -31.53 -17.81
N VAL A 336 -16.31 -32.13 -18.87
CA VAL A 336 -15.56 -33.01 -19.78
C VAL A 336 -14.45 -32.25 -20.48
N GLU A 337 -14.75 -31.09 -21.07
CA GLU A 337 -13.76 -30.26 -21.76
C GLU A 337 -12.61 -29.82 -20.84
N ALA A 338 -12.93 -29.39 -19.61
CA ALA A 338 -11.92 -29.03 -18.62
C ALA A 338 -11.05 -30.24 -18.22
N GLY A 339 -11.65 -31.42 -18.04
CA GLY A 339 -10.91 -32.66 -17.75
C GLY A 339 -9.97 -33.07 -18.88
N VAL A 340 -10.44 -33.01 -20.14
CA VAL A 340 -9.63 -33.31 -21.32
C VAL A 340 -8.47 -32.31 -21.47
N ALA A 341 -8.74 -31.02 -21.25
CA ALA A 341 -7.69 -30.00 -21.24
C ALA A 341 -6.65 -30.27 -20.14
N ALA A 342 -7.09 -30.72 -18.95
CA ALA A 342 -6.18 -31.06 -17.86
C ALA A 342 -5.23 -32.19 -18.26
N LEU A 343 -5.76 -33.30 -18.80
CA LEU A 343 -4.97 -34.42 -19.27
C LEU A 343 -3.98 -34.01 -20.37
N ARG A 344 -4.40 -33.14 -21.30
CA ARG A 344 -3.53 -32.61 -22.35
C ARG A 344 -2.31 -31.88 -21.75
N TRP A 345 -2.54 -30.99 -20.78
CA TRP A 345 -1.45 -30.23 -20.16
C TRP A 345 -0.55 -31.10 -19.27
N LEU A 346 -1.12 -32.10 -18.60
CA LEU A 346 -0.33 -33.11 -17.87
C LEU A 346 0.61 -33.87 -18.80
N ILE A 347 0.10 -34.35 -19.95
CA ILE A 347 0.91 -35.07 -20.96
C ILE A 347 2.00 -34.13 -21.53
N ALA A 348 1.69 -32.85 -21.71
CA ALA A 348 2.64 -31.85 -22.15
C ALA A 348 3.66 -31.41 -21.07
N GLY A 349 3.62 -32.02 -19.87
CA GLY A 349 4.60 -31.80 -18.80
C GLY A 349 4.31 -30.60 -17.90
N TYR A 350 3.10 -30.05 -17.92
CA TYR A 350 2.69 -28.94 -17.04
C TYR A 350 2.10 -29.44 -15.72
N GLY A 351 2.13 -28.56 -14.72
CA GLY A 351 1.57 -28.77 -13.39
C GLY A 351 2.64 -28.89 -12.30
N TYR A 352 2.34 -28.36 -11.12
CA TYR A 352 3.23 -28.39 -9.96
C TYR A 352 2.75 -29.43 -8.94
N GLU A 353 3.67 -30.27 -8.45
CA GLU A 353 3.40 -31.34 -7.48
C GLU A 353 2.24 -32.27 -7.93
N ILE A 354 2.24 -32.68 -9.20
CA ILE A 354 1.24 -33.61 -9.73
C ILE A 354 1.46 -35.01 -9.14
N THR A 355 0.37 -35.64 -8.73
CA THR A 355 0.33 -37.00 -8.19
C THR A 355 -0.52 -37.93 -9.06
N SER A 356 -0.46 -39.23 -8.81
CA SER A 356 -1.32 -40.21 -9.49
C SER A 356 -2.80 -40.04 -9.17
N LEU A 357 -3.16 -39.35 -8.09
CA LEU A 357 -4.54 -39.00 -7.76
C LEU A 357 -5.10 -37.96 -8.74
N ASP A 358 -4.29 -36.99 -9.14
CA ASP A 358 -4.69 -35.94 -10.09
C ASP A 358 -5.05 -36.51 -11.48
N VAL A 359 -4.50 -37.67 -11.86
CA VAL A 359 -4.83 -38.35 -13.12
C VAL A 359 -6.10 -39.20 -13.02
N ARG A 360 -6.45 -39.67 -11.80
CA ARG A 360 -7.61 -40.53 -11.55
C ARG A 360 -8.90 -39.74 -11.34
N ASP A 361 -8.77 -38.57 -10.73
CA ASP A 361 -9.87 -37.64 -10.46
C ASP A 361 -10.34 -36.88 -11.71
#